data_AF-A0AA38PE19-F1
#
_entry.id   AF-A0AA38PE19-F1
#
_cell.length_a   1.000
_cell.length_b   1.000
_cell.length_c   1.000
_cell.angle_alpha   90.00
_cell.angle_beta   90.00
_cell.angle_gamma   90.00
#
_symmetry.space_group_name_H-M   'P 1'
#
loop_
_entity.id
_entity.type
_entity.pdbx_description
1 polymer ?
#
loop_
_entity_poly.entity_id
_entity_poly.type
_entity_poly.pdbx_seq_one_letter_code
_entity_poly.pdbx_strand_id
1 'polypeptide(L)'
;MQKCKELSRLTKAPGLSSLLFRKQSPASSSAIQPLQETAVVLDPGHPGVAFPRKHLPRFYHKVLSVTATPFGLLQPESVPCQPPFDVAIESWVERISRSLTESTTTQPTLAPVHLPKFQKLGRLSMSLVTVAGKKATSKKKVVRLRIINKIKSALYLAVIRAAVVENGKLSLDKVSPRSDLICQGWTYTVYPNLEIYRMPFSELIPVILDALHAIQKRARELETRWAQKSLVC
;
A
#
# COMPACT_ATOMS: atom_id res chain seq x y z
N MET A 1 -3.94 28.49 -11.35
CA MET A 1 -4.27 27.05 -11.18
C MET A 1 -4.10 26.35 -12.51
N GLN A 2 -3.04 25.56 -12.72
CA GLN A 2 -2.98 24.70 -13.89
C GLN A 2 -4.11 23.67 -13.77
N LYS A 3 -5.16 23.85 -14.58
CA LYS A 3 -6.25 22.89 -14.73
C LYS A 3 -5.63 21.66 -15.40
N CYS A 4 -5.29 20.62 -14.64
CA CYS A 4 -5.18 19.29 -15.22
C CYS A 4 -6.52 19.04 -15.94
N LYS A 5 -6.50 18.98 -17.27
CA LYS A 5 -7.64 18.64 -18.10
C LYS A 5 -8.32 17.43 -17.48
N GLU A 6 -9.65 17.50 -17.38
CA GLU A 6 -10.51 16.51 -16.72
C GLU A 6 -9.96 15.10 -16.85
N LEU A 7 -9.55 14.49 -15.72
CA LEU A 7 -8.97 13.14 -15.69
C LEU A 7 -9.90 12.09 -16.34
N SER A 8 -11.19 12.40 -16.48
CA SER A 8 -12.20 11.61 -17.19
C SER A 8 -11.97 11.53 -18.70
N ARG A 9 -11.22 12.45 -19.31
CA ARG A 9 -10.93 12.47 -20.75
C ARG A 9 -9.65 11.73 -21.13
N LEU A 10 -8.94 11.14 -20.16
CA LEU A 10 -7.76 10.33 -20.46
C LEU A 10 -8.19 9.05 -21.16
N THR A 11 -7.52 8.71 -22.27
CA THR A 11 -7.69 7.41 -22.96
C THR A 11 -7.42 6.28 -21.99
N LYS A 12 -8.04 5.10 -22.16
CA LYS A 12 -7.83 3.96 -21.23
C LYS A 12 -6.34 3.58 -21.16
N ALA A 13 -5.89 3.16 -19.97
CA ALA A 13 -4.51 2.71 -19.79
C ALA A 13 -4.28 1.37 -20.50
N PRO A 14 -3.11 1.15 -21.13
CA PRO A 14 -2.76 -0.15 -21.69
C PRO A 14 -2.50 -1.15 -20.54
N GLY A 15 -3.13 -2.33 -20.61
CA GLY A 15 -2.99 -3.39 -19.59
C GLY A 15 -3.80 -3.13 -18.32
N LEU A 16 -3.17 -2.57 -17.29
CA LEU A 16 -3.82 -2.31 -16.00
C LEU A 16 -4.70 -1.06 -16.07
N SER A 17 -6.00 -1.22 -15.86
CA SER A 17 -6.98 -0.15 -15.98
C SER A 17 -7.05 0.78 -14.77
N SER A 18 -6.82 0.25 -13.56
CA SER A 18 -7.05 0.96 -12.30
C SER A 18 -6.41 0.28 -11.08
N LEU A 19 -6.29 1.05 -9.99
CA LEU A 19 -5.99 0.52 -8.66
C LEU A 19 -7.27 0.08 -7.95
N LEU A 20 -7.24 -1.10 -7.34
CA LEU A 20 -8.28 -1.61 -6.47
C LEU A 20 -7.87 -1.39 -5.03
N PHE A 21 -8.49 -0.41 -4.36
CA PHE A 21 -8.21 -0.08 -2.95
C PHE A 21 -9.17 -0.74 -1.96
N ARG A 22 -10.40 -1.04 -2.42
CA ARG A 22 -11.49 -1.45 -1.54
C ARG A 22 -11.30 -2.91 -1.15
N LYS A 23 -11.44 -3.21 0.15
CA LYS A 23 -11.46 -4.58 0.68
C LYS A 23 -10.20 -5.38 0.30
N GLN A 24 -9.04 -4.74 0.44
CA GLN A 24 -7.74 -5.38 0.15
C GLN A 24 -6.92 -5.65 1.41
N SER A 25 -7.26 -5.03 2.55
CA SER A 25 -6.71 -5.43 3.84
C SER A 25 -7.50 -6.63 4.36
N PRO A 26 -6.84 -7.72 4.79
CA PRO A 26 -7.52 -8.91 5.29
C PRO A 26 -8.05 -8.74 6.72
N ALA A 27 -7.59 -7.73 7.45
CA ALA A 27 -8.03 -7.48 8.80
C ALA A 27 -7.95 -5.98 9.14
N SER A 28 -8.28 -5.64 10.38
CA SER A 28 -8.36 -4.26 10.82
C SER A 28 -6.98 -3.59 10.88
N SER A 29 -6.97 -2.33 10.43
CA SER A 29 -5.82 -1.43 10.52
C SER A 29 -5.78 -0.63 11.84
N SER A 30 -6.72 -0.88 12.76
CA SER A 30 -6.79 -0.22 14.07
C SER A 30 -5.51 -0.38 14.88
N ALA A 31 -4.90 -1.57 14.85
CA ALA A 31 -3.64 -1.86 15.53
C ALA A 31 -2.38 -1.28 14.86
N ILE A 32 -2.51 -0.64 13.68
CA ILE A 32 -1.39 0.08 13.03
C ILE A 32 -1.04 1.35 13.82
N GLN A 33 -1.92 1.80 14.72
CA GLN A 33 -1.59 2.91 15.60
C GLN A 33 -0.44 2.53 16.55
N PRO A 34 0.60 3.36 16.67
CA PRO A 34 1.84 3.04 17.40
C PRO A 34 1.65 2.82 18.92
N LEU A 35 0.42 2.87 19.43
CA LEU A 35 0.06 2.87 20.85
C LEU A 35 -0.49 1.53 21.36
N GLN A 36 -0.63 0.49 20.53
CA GLN A 36 -1.12 -0.81 20.97
C GLN A 36 0.00 -1.85 20.95
N GLU A 37 0.67 -2.02 22.09
CA GLU A 37 1.77 -3.00 22.28
C GLU A 37 1.25 -4.46 22.35
N THR A 38 -0.02 -4.67 22.65
CA THR A 38 -0.61 -6.00 22.94
C THR A 38 -1.71 -6.41 21.95
N ALA A 39 -1.68 -5.90 20.71
CA ALA A 39 -2.69 -6.29 19.72
C ALA A 39 -2.48 -7.75 19.30
N VAL A 40 -3.53 -8.57 19.45
CA VAL A 40 -3.65 -9.87 18.78
C VAL A 40 -3.41 -9.64 17.29
N VAL A 41 -2.46 -10.37 16.72
CA VAL A 41 -2.06 -10.26 15.31
C VAL A 41 -2.72 -11.36 14.48
N LEU A 42 -2.85 -11.12 13.18
CA LEU A 42 -3.46 -12.05 12.24
C LEU A 42 -2.64 -13.31 12.01
N ASP A 43 -1.30 -13.18 11.98
CA ASP A 43 -0.36 -14.29 11.87
C ASP A 43 0.68 -14.20 13.00
N PRO A 44 0.47 -14.94 14.11
CA PRO A 44 1.43 -15.01 15.21
C PRO A 44 2.79 -15.58 14.82
N GLY A 45 2.87 -16.39 13.76
CA GLY A 45 4.12 -16.99 13.26
C GLY A 45 4.95 -16.02 12.40
N HIS A 46 4.42 -14.84 12.07
CA HIS A 46 5.11 -13.88 11.23
C HIS A 46 6.35 -13.29 11.94
N PRO A 47 7.52 -13.23 11.29
CA PRO A 47 8.78 -12.77 11.93
C PRO A 47 8.74 -11.29 12.36
N GLY A 48 7.82 -10.52 11.78
CA GLY A 48 7.52 -9.15 12.17
C GLY A 48 6.80 -9.00 13.54
N VAL A 49 6.32 -10.08 14.17
CA VAL A 49 5.60 -10.01 15.46
C VAL A 49 6.52 -9.54 16.58
N ALA A 50 7.72 -10.10 16.67
CA ALA A 50 8.75 -9.66 17.62
C ALA A 50 9.47 -8.36 17.18
N PHE A 51 9.13 -7.81 16.01
CA PHE A 51 9.83 -6.66 15.45
C PHE A 51 9.22 -5.33 15.93
N PRO A 52 10.01 -4.39 16.48
CA PRO A 52 9.45 -3.15 17.00
C PRO A 52 8.74 -2.33 15.90
N ARG A 53 7.48 -1.97 16.14
CA ARG A 53 6.61 -1.24 15.17
C ARG A 53 7.21 0.08 14.69
N LYS A 54 8.08 0.71 15.49
CA LYS A 54 8.80 1.94 15.13
C LYS A 54 9.76 1.77 13.95
N HIS A 55 10.23 0.55 13.68
CA HIS A 55 11.16 0.24 12.61
C HIS A 55 10.50 -0.28 11.33
N LEU A 56 9.18 -0.42 11.32
CA LEU A 56 8.42 -0.70 10.10
C LEU A 56 8.66 0.41 9.06
N PRO A 57 8.46 0.14 7.76
CA PRO A 57 8.61 1.15 6.72
C PRO A 57 7.73 2.37 7.00
N ARG A 58 8.35 3.54 7.04
CA ARG A 58 7.67 4.82 7.21
C ARG A 58 8.27 5.86 6.29
N PHE A 59 7.42 6.77 5.83
CA PHE A 59 7.78 7.94 5.07
C PHE A 59 7.12 9.16 5.72
N TYR A 60 7.89 10.23 5.88
CA TYR A 60 7.42 11.48 6.45
C TYR A 60 7.67 12.62 5.48
N HIS A 61 6.63 13.38 5.21
CA HIS A 61 6.70 14.61 4.42
C HIS A 61 5.74 15.64 5.02
N LYS A 62 5.98 16.93 4.78
CA LYS A 62 5.19 18.02 5.36
C LYS A 62 3.68 17.91 5.12
N VAL A 63 3.26 17.33 3.99
CA VAL A 63 1.83 17.21 3.63
C VAL A 63 1.19 15.87 3.94
N LEU A 64 1.99 14.82 4.16
CA LEU A 64 1.52 13.49 4.52
C LEU A 64 2.61 12.66 5.17
N SER A 65 2.21 11.70 5.98
CA SER A 65 3.05 10.56 6.33
C SER A 65 2.41 9.26 5.88
N VAL A 66 3.23 8.27 5.60
CA VAL A 66 2.83 6.93 5.20
C VAL A 66 3.54 5.91 6.08
N THR A 67 2.82 4.93 6.56
CA THR A 67 3.39 3.76 7.24
C THR A 67 2.92 2.50 6.53
N ALA A 68 3.79 1.51 6.36
CA ALA A 68 3.39 0.22 5.81
C ALA A 68 3.49 -0.88 6.86
N THR A 69 2.45 -1.71 6.95
CA THR A 69 2.36 -2.82 7.90
C THR A 69 2.06 -4.12 7.14
N PRO A 70 2.82 -5.21 7.37
CA PRO A 70 2.51 -6.51 6.78
C PRO A 70 1.15 -7.02 7.23
N PHE A 71 0.47 -7.80 6.36
CA PHE A 71 -0.84 -8.37 6.65
C PHE A 71 -0.87 -9.23 7.91
N GLY A 72 0.16 -10.05 8.12
CA GLY A 72 0.27 -10.89 9.31
C GLY A 72 0.30 -10.11 10.62
N LEU A 73 0.61 -8.81 10.58
CA LEU A 73 0.70 -7.93 11.75
C LEU A 73 -0.55 -7.07 11.97
N LEU A 74 -1.55 -7.20 11.11
CA LEU A 74 -2.85 -6.55 11.30
C LEU A 74 -3.63 -7.24 12.42
N GLN A 75 -4.59 -6.52 12.98
CA GLN A 75 -5.42 -7.06 14.05
C GLN A 75 -6.65 -7.75 13.46
N PRO A 76 -6.97 -8.99 13.87
CA PRO A 76 -8.21 -9.66 13.48
C PRO A 76 -9.42 -8.77 13.77
N GLU A 77 -10.36 -8.73 12.84
CA GLU A 77 -11.59 -7.95 13.05
C GLU A 77 -12.44 -8.64 14.13
N SER A 78 -12.95 -7.86 15.09
CA SER A 78 -13.72 -8.41 16.22
C SER A 78 -15.09 -8.96 15.81
N VAL A 79 -15.54 -8.62 14.60
CA VAL A 79 -16.79 -9.10 14.02
C VAL A 79 -16.42 -9.90 12.76
N PRO A 80 -16.85 -11.17 12.62
CA PRO A 80 -16.63 -11.94 11.41
C PRO A 80 -17.23 -11.18 10.25
N CYS A 81 -16.41 -10.95 9.22
CA CYS A 81 -16.82 -10.10 8.14
C CYS A 81 -17.52 -10.98 7.10
N GLN A 82 -18.79 -10.69 6.80
CA GLN A 82 -19.57 -11.52 5.86
C GLN A 82 -18.82 -11.81 4.55
N PRO A 83 -18.94 -12.99 3.92
CA PRO A 83 -18.34 -13.24 2.62
C PRO A 83 -18.64 -12.08 1.64
N PRO A 84 -17.63 -11.55 0.94
CA PRO A 84 -16.29 -12.11 0.71
C PRO A 84 -15.19 -11.72 1.73
N PHE A 85 -15.50 -11.39 2.98
CA PHE A 85 -14.52 -10.74 3.87
C PHE A 85 -13.82 -11.68 4.87
N ASP A 86 -14.30 -12.91 5.08
CA ASP A 86 -13.63 -13.97 5.87
C ASP A 86 -12.59 -14.74 5.03
N VAL A 87 -11.69 -14.04 4.34
CA VAL A 87 -10.72 -14.71 3.47
C VAL A 87 -9.44 -14.98 4.24
N ALA A 88 -9.12 -16.27 4.39
CA ALA A 88 -7.85 -16.71 4.97
C ALA A 88 -6.68 -16.07 4.21
N ILE A 89 -5.77 -15.46 4.95
CA ILE A 89 -4.51 -14.99 4.40
C ILE A 89 -3.52 -16.15 4.31
N GLU A 90 -2.62 -16.07 3.34
CA GLU A 90 -1.41 -16.90 3.37
C GLU A 90 -0.56 -16.48 4.57
N SER A 91 -0.36 -17.41 5.50
CA SER A 91 0.56 -17.23 6.63
C SER A 91 2.01 -17.19 6.16
N TRP A 92 2.89 -16.66 7.00
CA TRP A 92 4.33 -16.63 6.72
C TRP A 92 4.89 -18.03 6.49
N VAL A 93 4.47 -19.00 7.31
CA VAL A 93 4.94 -20.39 7.21
C VAL A 93 4.53 -21.00 5.86
N GLU A 94 3.27 -20.84 5.46
CA GLU A 94 2.78 -21.32 4.16
C GLU A 94 3.55 -20.67 2.99
N ARG A 95 3.80 -19.35 3.06
CA ARG A 95 4.58 -18.62 2.05
C ARG A 95 6.01 -19.17 1.94
N ILE A 96 6.65 -19.48 3.07
CA ILE A 96 8.01 -20.05 3.11
C ILE A 96 8.00 -21.46 2.51
N SER A 97 7.08 -22.33 2.94
CA SER A 97 6.95 -23.69 2.38
C SER A 97 6.75 -23.66 0.87
N ARG A 98 5.89 -22.77 0.37
CA ARG A 98 5.69 -22.60 -1.08
C ARG A 98 6.93 -22.08 -1.79
N SER A 99 7.63 -21.12 -1.19
CA SER A 99 8.89 -20.60 -1.75
C SER A 99 9.94 -21.70 -1.88
N LEU A 100 10.02 -22.64 -0.93
CA LEU A 100 10.92 -23.80 -1.00
C LEU A 100 10.54 -24.77 -2.12
N THR A 101 9.24 -25.03 -2.32
CA THR A 101 8.76 -25.93 -3.38
C THR A 101 8.90 -25.34 -4.79
N GLU A 102 8.68 -24.03 -4.94
CA GLU A 102 8.75 -23.34 -6.24
C GLU A 102 10.18 -22.98 -6.66
N SER A 103 11.13 -22.92 -5.72
CA SER A 103 12.52 -22.55 -5.99
C SER A 103 13.26 -23.68 -6.72
N THR A 104 13.25 -23.63 -8.05
CA THR A 104 14.07 -24.49 -8.93
C THR A 104 15.53 -24.00 -9.06
N THR A 105 15.85 -22.84 -8.49
CA THR A 105 17.15 -22.17 -8.61
C THR A 105 18.01 -22.35 -7.36
N THR A 106 19.34 -22.29 -7.51
CA THR A 106 20.36 -22.47 -6.46
C THR A 106 20.26 -21.51 -5.27
N GLN A 107 19.43 -20.45 -5.35
CA GLN A 107 19.08 -19.60 -4.21
C GLN A 107 17.56 -19.44 -4.10
N PRO A 108 16.95 -19.81 -2.96
CA PRO A 108 15.51 -19.68 -2.79
C PRO A 108 15.12 -18.20 -2.73
N THR A 109 14.28 -17.78 -3.66
CA THR A 109 13.70 -16.43 -3.67
C THR A 109 12.34 -16.47 -3.00
N LEU A 110 12.07 -15.53 -2.09
CA LEU A 110 10.78 -15.44 -1.41
C LEU A 110 9.67 -15.16 -2.42
N ALA A 111 8.72 -16.08 -2.55
CA ALA A 111 7.61 -15.92 -3.45
C ALA A 111 6.71 -14.73 -3.03
N PRO A 112 6.01 -14.05 -3.95
CA PRO A 112 5.08 -12.98 -3.59
C PRO A 112 3.92 -13.52 -2.74
N VAL A 113 3.37 -12.69 -1.85
CA VAL A 113 2.21 -13.08 -1.01
C VAL A 113 1.02 -13.44 -1.89
N HIS A 114 0.42 -14.60 -1.66
CA HIS A 114 -0.80 -15.00 -2.31
C HIS A 114 -1.98 -14.19 -1.76
N LEU A 115 -2.63 -13.42 -2.62
CA LEU A 115 -3.83 -12.67 -2.28
C LEU A 115 -5.07 -13.49 -2.67
N PRO A 116 -5.96 -13.82 -1.74
CA PRO A 116 -7.06 -14.70 -2.05
C PRO A 116 -8.14 -13.97 -2.88
N LYS A 117 -8.25 -14.40 -4.14
CA LYS A 117 -9.40 -14.35 -5.09
C LYS A 117 -10.13 -13.04 -5.41
N PHE A 118 -9.90 -11.91 -4.76
CA PHE A 118 -10.57 -10.62 -5.11
C PHE A 118 -9.76 -9.72 -6.04
N GLN A 119 -8.93 -10.32 -6.88
CA GLN A 119 -8.27 -9.62 -7.98
C GLN A 119 -9.24 -9.53 -9.16
N LYS A 120 -9.77 -8.34 -9.41
CA LYS A 120 -10.49 -8.08 -10.67
C LYS A 120 -9.46 -8.02 -11.79
N LEU A 121 -9.68 -8.81 -12.85
CA LEU A 121 -8.83 -8.79 -14.05
C LEU A 121 -8.59 -7.34 -14.53
N GLY A 122 -7.34 -7.02 -14.82
CA GLY A 122 -6.93 -5.69 -15.25
C GLY A 122 -6.93 -4.62 -14.16
N ARG A 123 -6.96 -4.98 -12.87
CA ARG A 123 -6.79 -4.05 -11.75
C ARG A 123 -5.66 -4.50 -10.82
N LEU A 124 -4.84 -3.55 -10.40
CA LEU A 124 -3.78 -3.80 -9.44
C LEU A 124 -4.33 -3.60 -8.02
N SER A 125 -4.24 -4.63 -7.19
CA SER A 125 -4.64 -4.57 -5.77
C SER A 125 -3.64 -3.76 -4.97
N MET A 126 -4.16 -2.84 -4.14
CA MET A 126 -3.38 -2.10 -3.15
C MET A 126 -4.17 -1.97 -1.87
N SER A 127 -3.63 -2.46 -0.76
CA SER A 127 -4.23 -2.26 0.55
C SER A 127 -3.89 -0.86 1.07
N LEU A 128 -4.89 0.02 1.08
CA LEU A 128 -4.74 1.43 1.45
C LEU A 128 -5.78 1.84 2.48
N VAL A 129 -5.30 2.37 3.60
CA VAL A 129 -6.08 3.01 4.65
C VAL A 129 -5.70 4.47 4.71
N THR A 130 -6.69 5.37 4.74
CA THR A 130 -6.43 6.81 4.85
C THR A 130 -7.07 7.36 6.13
N VAL A 131 -6.23 7.80 7.06
CA VAL A 131 -6.64 8.34 8.35
C VAL A 131 -6.73 9.86 8.26
N ALA A 132 -7.79 10.35 7.61
CA ALA A 132 -8.07 11.79 7.53
C ALA A 132 -8.71 12.29 8.85
N GLY A 133 -7.88 12.59 9.85
CA GLY A 133 -8.34 13.09 11.15
C GLY A 133 -8.96 14.49 11.07
N LYS A 134 -10.01 14.76 11.88
CA LYS A 134 -10.70 16.07 11.90
C LYS A 134 -9.76 17.24 12.22
N LYS A 135 -8.78 17.04 13.11
CA LYS A 135 -7.80 18.05 13.54
C LYS A 135 -6.77 18.36 12.43
N ALA A 136 -6.17 17.33 11.84
CA ALA A 136 -5.12 17.47 10.81
C ALA A 136 -5.65 17.91 9.44
N THR A 137 -6.93 17.64 9.15
CA THR A 137 -7.55 17.97 7.87
C THR A 137 -8.69 18.98 8.03
N SER A 138 -9.93 18.52 8.21
CA SER A 138 -11.09 19.40 8.36
C SER A 138 -12.22 18.70 9.10
N LYS A 139 -13.01 19.46 9.86
CA LYS A 139 -14.30 19.02 10.44
C LYS A 139 -15.32 18.62 9.36
N LYS A 140 -15.25 19.22 8.16
CA LYS A 140 -16.18 18.96 7.05
C LYS A 140 -15.87 17.63 6.35
N LYS A 141 -16.83 16.69 6.35
CA LYS A 141 -16.70 15.37 5.71
C LYS A 141 -16.32 15.47 4.23
N VAL A 142 -16.93 16.40 3.49
CA VAL A 142 -16.69 16.61 2.06
C VAL A 142 -15.23 16.97 1.77
N VAL A 143 -14.60 17.81 2.61
CA VAL A 143 -13.18 18.18 2.46
C VAL A 143 -12.28 16.96 2.65
N ARG A 144 -12.55 16.16 3.69
CA ARG A 144 -11.80 14.91 3.95
C ARG A 144 -11.93 13.91 2.81
N LEU A 145 -13.14 13.72 2.28
CA LEU A 145 -13.37 12.85 1.12
C LEU A 145 -12.62 13.33 -0.12
N ARG A 146 -12.58 14.65 -0.37
CA ARG A 146 -11.80 15.23 -1.47
C ARG A 146 -10.30 14.97 -1.31
N ILE A 147 -9.75 15.08 -0.09
CA ILE A 147 -8.35 14.73 0.20
C ILE A 147 -8.09 13.25 -0.10
N ILE A 148 -8.92 12.35 0.44
CA ILE A 148 -8.80 10.90 0.23
C ILE A 148 -8.84 10.54 -1.25
N ASN A 149 -9.82 11.07 -1.98
CA ASN A 149 -9.97 10.81 -3.41
C ASN A 149 -8.79 11.36 -4.21
N LYS A 150 -8.26 12.53 -3.83
CA LYS A 150 -7.10 13.12 -4.48
C LYS A 150 -5.83 12.30 -4.31
N ILE A 151 -5.60 11.74 -3.12
CA ILE A 151 -4.49 10.80 -2.87
C ILE A 151 -4.66 9.55 -3.74
N LYS A 152 -5.87 8.98 -3.80
CA LYS A 152 -6.16 7.82 -4.66
C LYS A 152 -5.94 8.12 -6.14
N SER A 153 -6.34 9.29 -6.61
CA SER A 153 -6.08 9.75 -7.98
C SER A 153 -4.59 9.96 -8.23
N ALA A 154 -3.84 10.52 -7.28
CA ALA A 154 -2.39 10.69 -7.40
C ALA A 154 -1.68 9.32 -7.47
N LEU A 155 -2.06 8.36 -6.63
CA LEU A 155 -1.57 6.97 -6.69
C LEU A 155 -1.88 6.33 -8.04
N TYR A 156 -3.10 6.48 -8.55
CA TYR A 156 -3.47 5.98 -9.86
C TYR A 156 -2.58 6.57 -10.96
N LEU A 157 -2.37 7.89 -10.96
CA LEU A 157 -1.52 8.55 -11.94
C LEU A 157 -0.06 8.10 -11.82
N ALA A 158 0.48 8.05 -10.61
CA ALA A 158 1.86 7.66 -10.34
C ALA A 158 2.15 6.21 -10.73
N VAL A 159 1.24 5.29 -10.40
CA VAL A 159 1.45 3.83 -10.54
C VAL A 159 0.94 3.33 -11.88
N ILE A 160 -0.33 3.57 -12.22
CA ILE A 160 -0.96 2.99 -13.41
C ILE A 160 -0.60 3.77 -14.67
N ARG A 161 -0.50 5.09 -14.57
CA ARG A 161 -0.16 5.97 -15.71
C ARG A 161 1.31 6.37 -15.75
N ALA A 162 2.13 5.78 -14.87
CA ALA A 162 3.55 6.09 -14.74
C ALA A 162 3.86 7.59 -14.81
N ALA A 163 3.00 8.42 -14.21
CA ALA A 163 3.08 9.86 -14.38
C ALA A 163 4.40 10.41 -13.80
N VAL A 164 5.01 11.35 -14.52
CA VAL A 164 6.24 12.05 -14.15
C VAL A 164 6.00 13.54 -14.29
N VAL A 165 6.74 14.34 -13.51
CA VAL A 165 6.69 15.79 -13.62
C VAL A 165 7.95 16.24 -14.35
N GLU A 166 7.77 16.75 -15.56
CA GLU A 166 8.83 17.26 -16.42
C GLU A 166 8.59 18.76 -16.63
N ASN A 167 9.59 19.60 -16.31
CA ASN A 167 9.49 21.06 -16.45
C ASN A 167 8.24 21.66 -15.77
N GLY A 168 7.88 21.12 -14.60
CA GLY A 168 6.71 21.56 -13.83
C GLY A 168 5.35 21.16 -14.44
N LYS A 169 5.33 20.39 -15.53
CA LYS A 169 4.12 19.86 -16.16
C LYS A 169 4.03 18.35 -15.94
N LEU A 170 2.80 17.87 -15.78
CA LEU A 170 2.55 16.44 -15.65
C LEU A 170 2.63 15.76 -17.02
N SER A 171 3.63 14.93 -17.22
CA SER A 171 3.77 14.04 -18.36
C SER A 171 3.25 12.64 -17.98
N LEU A 172 2.47 12.03 -18.86
CA LEU A 172 1.99 10.66 -18.66
C LEU A 172 2.83 9.75 -19.54
N ASP A 173 3.64 8.91 -18.91
CA ASP A 173 4.44 7.94 -19.63
C ASP A 173 3.55 6.78 -20.12
N LYS A 174 3.75 6.35 -21.36
CA LYS A 174 3.01 5.26 -22.01
C LYS A 174 3.72 3.91 -21.87
N VAL A 175 4.90 3.87 -21.27
CA VAL A 175 5.80 2.70 -21.35
C VAL A 175 5.25 1.49 -20.59
N SER A 176 4.82 1.63 -19.33
CA SER A 176 4.15 0.56 -18.54
C SER A 176 3.76 1.02 -17.14
N PRO A 177 2.78 0.38 -16.48
CA PRO A 177 2.46 0.65 -15.07
C PRO A 177 3.60 0.24 -14.13
N ARG A 178 3.84 1.05 -13.09
CA ARG A 178 4.84 0.82 -12.02
C ARG A 178 4.31 -0.10 -10.93
N SER A 179 3.79 -1.27 -11.31
CA SER A 179 3.17 -2.22 -10.38
C SER A 179 4.16 -2.75 -9.33
N ASP A 180 5.44 -2.78 -9.67
CA ASP A 180 6.53 -3.19 -8.80
C ASP A 180 6.64 -2.34 -7.53
N LEU A 181 6.26 -1.05 -7.59
CA LEU A 181 6.26 -0.12 -6.44
C LEU A 181 5.26 -0.49 -5.34
N ILE A 182 4.29 -1.36 -5.64
CA ILE A 182 3.30 -1.83 -4.66
C ILE A 182 3.80 -3.13 -4.03
N CYS A 183 4.02 -3.09 -2.72
CA CYS A 183 4.35 -4.26 -1.92
C CYS A 183 3.08 -5.07 -1.64
N GLN A 184 2.90 -6.18 -2.34
CA GLN A 184 1.82 -7.13 -2.06
C GLN A 184 1.99 -7.74 -0.67
N GLY A 185 0.89 -7.93 0.06
CA GLY A 185 0.94 -8.38 1.46
C GLY A 185 1.17 -7.27 2.48
N TRP A 186 1.20 -6.01 2.06
CA TRP A 186 1.38 -4.85 2.94
C TRP A 186 0.20 -3.89 2.87
N THR A 187 -0.23 -3.39 4.03
CA THR A 187 -1.22 -2.32 4.18
C THR A 187 -0.52 -0.98 4.36
N TYR A 188 -0.83 -0.05 3.46
CA TYR A 188 -0.36 1.34 3.51
C TYR A 188 -1.35 2.19 4.30
N THR A 189 -0.91 2.79 5.38
CA THR A 189 -1.70 3.77 6.15
C THR A 189 -1.17 5.17 5.88
N VAL A 190 -2.04 6.03 5.35
CA VAL A 190 -1.71 7.41 4.99
C VAL A 190 -2.37 8.37 5.96
N TYR A 191 -1.58 9.30 6.51
CA TYR A 191 -2.01 10.37 7.40
C TYR A 191 -1.81 11.72 6.67
N PRO A 192 -2.84 12.23 5.98
CA PRO A 192 -2.73 13.46 5.20
C PRO A 192 -2.99 14.72 6.03
N ASN A 193 -2.38 15.83 5.60
CA ASN A 193 -2.67 17.18 6.08
C ASN A 193 -3.64 17.94 5.13
N LEU A 194 -4.20 19.04 5.63
CA LEU A 194 -5.15 19.87 4.88
C LEU A 194 -4.59 20.43 3.56
N GLU A 195 -3.28 20.67 3.47
CA GLU A 195 -2.61 21.24 2.29
C GLU A 195 -2.88 20.45 1.01
N ILE A 196 -2.99 19.11 1.11
CA ILE A 196 -3.30 18.23 -0.02
C ILE A 196 -4.58 18.66 -0.74
N TYR A 197 -5.56 19.19 0.00
CA TYR A 197 -6.83 19.64 -0.57
C TYR A 197 -6.61 20.60 -1.76
N ARG A 198 -5.63 21.50 -1.67
CA ARG A 198 -5.33 22.51 -2.70
C ARG A 198 -4.10 22.20 -3.55
N MET A 199 -3.22 21.31 -3.10
CA MET A 199 -1.96 20.96 -3.79
C MET A 199 -2.17 20.45 -5.23
N PRO A 200 -1.50 20.98 -6.27
CA PRO A 200 -1.62 20.46 -7.63
C PRO A 200 -1.02 19.05 -7.75
N PHE A 201 -1.46 18.28 -8.75
CA PHE A 201 -0.91 16.94 -8.99
C PHE A 201 0.58 16.95 -9.36
N SER A 202 1.06 18.03 -9.99
CA SER A 202 2.49 18.25 -10.27
C SER A 202 3.36 18.34 -9.02
N GLU A 203 2.79 18.70 -7.87
CA GLU A 203 3.51 18.70 -6.59
C GLU A 203 3.23 17.41 -5.79
N LEU A 204 2.00 16.90 -5.86
CA LEU A 204 1.61 15.73 -5.07
C LEU A 204 2.19 14.41 -5.60
N ILE A 205 2.30 14.23 -6.92
CA ILE A 205 2.77 12.98 -7.52
C ILE A 205 4.23 12.67 -7.16
N PRO A 206 5.18 13.62 -7.21
CA PRO A 206 6.54 13.39 -6.72
C PRO A 206 6.57 12.89 -5.27
N VAL A 207 5.83 13.54 -4.36
CA VAL A 207 5.75 13.14 -2.94
C VAL A 207 5.21 11.71 -2.78
N ILE A 208 4.23 11.33 -3.60
CA ILE A 208 3.68 9.96 -3.59
C ILE A 208 4.71 8.95 -4.11
N LEU A 209 5.45 9.28 -5.17
CA LEU A 209 6.51 8.41 -5.70
C LEU A 209 7.63 8.22 -4.69
N ASP A 210 8.09 9.30 -4.05
CA ASP A 210 9.11 9.23 -2.99
C ASP A 210 8.66 8.33 -1.84
N ALA A 211 7.39 8.47 -1.42
CA ALA A 211 6.80 7.60 -0.41
C ALA A 211 6.79 6.13 -0.83
N LEU A 212 6.38 5.83 -2.07
CA LEU A 212 6.32 4.47 -2.58
C LEU A 212 7.72 3.84 -2.67
N HIS A 213 8.71 4.55 -3.21
CA HIS A 213 10.09 4.07 -3.29
C HIS A 213 10.69 3.81 -1.91
N ALA A 214 10.52 4.75 -0.98
CA ALA A 214 11.04 4.63 0.38
C ALA A 214 10.43 3.42 1.11
N ILE A 215 9.10 3.26 1.00
CA ILE A 215 8.40 2.12 1.60
C ILE A 215 8.82 0.81 0.93
N GLN A 216 8.85 0.75 -0.41
CA GLN A 216 9.17 -0.45 -1.17
C GLN A 216 10.59 -0.94 -0.85
N LYS A 217 11.57 -0.04 -0.88
CA LYS A 217 12.96 -0.36 -0.52
C LYS A 217 13.02 -0.98 0.88
N ARG A 218 12.41 -0.32 1.87
CA ARG A 218 12.49 -0.78 3.25
C ARG A 218 11.70 -2.06 3.50
N ALA A 219 10.55 -2.22 2.86
CA ALA A 219 9.73 -3.43 2.95
C ALA A 219 10.49 -4.64 2.37
N ARG A 220 11.12 -4.49 1.19
CA ARG A 220 11.94 -5.53 0.57
C ARG A 220 13.12 -5.93 1.46
N GLU A 221 13.86 -4.96 2.01
CA GLU A 221 14.95 -5.23 2.95
C GLU A 221 14.49 -6.08 4.15
N LEU A 222 13.32 -5.77 4.71
CA LEU A 222 12.75 -6.53 5.82
C LEU A 222 12.32 -7.93 5.40
N GLU A 223 11.61 -8.06 4.26
CA GLU A 223 11.18 -9.37 3.76
C GLU A 223 12.36 -10.28 3.44
N THR A 224 13.42 -9.75 2.80
CA THR A 224 14.65 -10.53 2.54
C THR A 224 15.30 -10.97 3.84
N ARG A 225 15.44 -10.08 4.82
CA ARG A 225 16.04 -10.42 6.12
C ARG A 225 15.22 -11.46 6.87
N TRP A 226 13.90 -11.36 6.82
CA TRP A 226 12.99 -12.33 7.43
C TRP A 226 13.06 -13.68 6.72
N ALA A 227 13.05 -13.69 5.39
CA ALA A 227 13.16 -14.90 4.58
C ALA A 227 14.48 -15.62 4.82
N GLN A 228 15.61 -14.90 4.84
CA GLN A 228 16.93 -15.48 5.14
C GLN A 228 16.96 -16.20 6.48
N LYS A 229 16.30 -15.65 7.51
CA LYS A 229 16.21 -16.32 8.82
C LYS A 229 15.32 -17.56 8.80
N SER A 230 14.27 -17.57 7.98
CA SER A 230 13.30 -18.67 7.91
C SER A 230 13.69 -19.77 6.93
N LEU A 231 14.54 -19.49 5.94
CA LEU A 231 14.96 -20.44 4.90
C LEU A 231 16.29 -21.15 5.22
N VAL A 232 17.07 -20.63 6.18
CA VAL A 232 18.37 -21.18 6.58
C VAL A 232 18.28 -22.04 7.84
N CYS A 233 17.13 -22.05 8.53
CA CYS A 233 16.82 -22.97 9.62
C CYS A 233 16.00 -24.16 9.10
#